data_AF-A0A158P405-F1
#
_entry.id   AF-A0A158P405-F1
#
_cell.length_a   1.000
_cell.length_b   1.000
_cell.length_c   1.000
_cell.angle_alpha   90.00
_cell.angle_beta   90.00
_cell.angle_gamma   90.00
#
_symmetry.space_group_name_H-M   'P 1'
#
loop_
_entity.id
_entity.type
_entity.pdbx_description
1 polymer ?
#
loop_
_entity_poly.entity_id
_entity_poly.type
_entity_poly.pdbx_seq_one_letter_code
_entity_poly.pdbx_strand_id
1 'polypeptide(L)'
;MEDKASLKELDQWIEQLNDCKQLTESQVKTLCDKGPMCDLLWSDPDDRGGWGISPRGAGYTFGQDISETFNHSNGLTLVSRAHQLVMEGYNWCHDRNVVTIFSAPNYCYRCGNQAAIMELDDALKYSFLQFDPAPRRGEPHVTRRTPDYFL
;
A
#
# COMPACT_ATOMS: atom_id res chain seq x y z
N MET A 1 -26.79 -4.02 -10.63
CA MET A 1 -27.54 -3.25 -9.62
C MET A 1 -27.04 -3.71 -8.27
N GLU A 2 -26.16 -2.94 -7.66
CA GLU A 2 -25.79 -3.19 -6.25
C GLU A 2 -27.03 -3.04 -5.37
N ASP A 3 -27.18 -3.98 -4.45
CA ASP A 3 -28.35 -4.05 -3.58
C ASP A 3 -28.30 -2.93 -2.55
N LYS A 4 -29.38 -2.16 -2.40
CA LYS A 4 -29.47 -1.05 -1.43
C LYS A 4 -29.20 -1.51 0.00
N ALA A 5 -29.43 -2.78 0.30
CA ALA A 5 -29.10 -3.38 1.57
C ALA A 5 -27.58 -3.47 1.83
N SER A 6 -26.77 -3.71 0.79
CA SER A 6 -25.31 -3.83 0.96
C SER A 6 -24.63 -2.48 1.15
N LEU A 7 -25.12 -1.43 0.49
CA LEU A 7 -24.61 -0.07 0.69
C LEU A 7 -24.85 0.43 2.13
N LYS A 8 -26.04 0.15 2.68
CA LYS A 8 -26.37 0.50 4.06
C LYS A 8 -25.52 -0.25 5.09
N GLU A 9 -25.17 -1.50 4.81
CA GLU A 9 -24.26 -2.30 5.64
C GLU A 9 -22.83 -1.73 5.62
N LEU A 10 -22.37 -1.30 4.45
CA LEU A 10 -21.05 -0.65 4.28
C LEU A 10 -20.97 0.68 5.04
N ASP A 11 -21.98 1.54 4.91
CA ASP A 11 -22.05 2.84 5.60
C ASP A 11 -21.98 2.66 7.12
N GLN A 12 -22.65 1.65 7.67
CA GLN A 12 -22.58 1.32 9.09
C GLN A 12 -21.17 0.90 9.53
N TRP A 13 -20.46 0.12 8.71
CA TRP A 13 -19.08 -0.25 9.01
C TRP A 13 -18.15 0.96 8.95
N ILE A 14 -18.36 1.89 8.01
CA ILE A 14 -17.59 3.15 7.92
C ILE A 14 -17.81 4.00 9.18
N GLU A 15 -19.07 4.20 9.61
CA GLU A 15 -19.38 4.92 10.85
C GLU A 15 -18.74 4.26 12.08
N GLN A 16 -18.79 2.93 12.16
CA GLN A 16 -18.17 2.17 13.25
C GLN A 16 -16.64 2.37 13.28
N LEU A 17 -15.98 2.34 12.13
CA LEU A 17 -14.54 2.58 12.02
C LEU A 17 -14.17 4.03 12.35
N ASN A 18 -15.00 5.01 11.97
CA ASN A 18 -14.82 6.42 12.34
C ASN A 18 -14.87 6.64 13.86
N ASP A 19 -15.64 5.82 14.57
CA ASP A 19 -15.70 5.77 16.04
C ASP A 19 -14.53 4.97 16.68
N CYS A 20 -13.54 4.53 15.89
CA CYS A 20 -12.45 3.65 16.30
C CYS A 20 -12.91 2.30 16.89
N LYS A 21 -14.08 1.79 16.49
CA LYS A 21 -14.58 0.48 16.90
C LYS A 21 -14.18 -0.57 15.85
N GLN A 22 -13.53 -1.64 16.30
CA GLN A 22 -13.07 -2.70 15.42
C GLN A 22 -14.25 -3.48 14.83
N LEU A 23 -14.14 -3.84 13.55
CA LEU A 23 -15.04 -4.81 12.92
C LEU A 23 -14.71 -6.22 13.43
N THR A 24 -15.73 -7.07 13.51
CA THR A 24 -15.53 -8.50 13.81
C THR A 24 -14.85 -9.20 12.63
N GLU A 25 -14.18 -10.33 12.90
CA GLU A 25 -13.50 -11.13 11.86
C GLU A 25 -14.45 -11.54 10.71
N SER A 26 -15.71 -11.85 11.03
CA SER A 26 -16.75 -12.17 10.04
C SER A 26 -17.11 -10.98 9.15
N GLN A 27 -17.21 -9.78 9.74
CA GLN A 27 -17.48 -8.55 9.00
C GLN A 27 -16.30 -8.18 8.11
N VAL A 28 -15.06 -8.29 8.61
CA VAL A 28 -13.84 -8.09 7.80
C VAL A 28 -13.80 -9.08 6.64
N LYS A 29 -14.10 -10.36 6.87
CA LYS A 29 -14.17 -11.36 5.80
C LYS A 29 -15.22 -11.00 4.76
N THR A 30 -16.43 -10.67 5.21
CA THR A 30 -17.53 -10.27 4.32
C THR A 30 -17.18 -9.03 3.51
N LEU A 31 -16.49 -8.08 4.11
CA LEU A 31 -16.03 -6.85 3.50
C LEU A 31 -14.94 -7.10 2.44
N CYS A 32 -14.02 -8.02 2.71
CA CYS A 32 -13.06 -8.50 1.73
C CYS A 32 -13.74 -9.27 0.58
N ASP A 33 -14.79 -10.04 0.86
CA ASP A 33 -15.51 -10.85 -0.13
C ASP A 33 -16.47 -10.00 -1.00
N LYS A 34 -16.95 -8.86 -0.51
CA LYS A 34 -18.03 -8.08 -1.13
C LYS A 34 -17.60 -6.79 -1.83
N GLY A 35 -16.33 -6.39 -1.85
CA GLY A 35 -16.02 -5.07 -2.40
C GLY A 35 -14.55 -4.68 -2.56
N PRO A 36 -14.31 -3.41 -2.93
CA PRO A 36 -12.98 -2.88 -3.27
C PRO A 36 -12.01 -2.83 -2.09
N MET A 37 -12.43 -3.20 -0.88
CA MET A 37 -11.54 -3.24 0.28
C MET A 37 -10.42 -4.27 0.15
N CYS A 38 -10.72 -5.45 -0.42
CA CYS A 38 -9.66 -6.40 -0.74
C CYS A 38 -8.65 -5.76 -1.70
N ASP A 39 -9.15 -5.08 -2.74
CA ASP A 39 -8.32 -4.44 -3.76
C ASP A 39 -7.51 -3.27 -3.16
N LEU A 40 -8.09 -2.46 -2.28
CA LEU A 40 -7.40 -1.36 -1.59
C LEU A 40 -6.25 -1.85 -0.71
N LEU A 41 -6.40 -3.04 -0.10
CA LEU A 41 -5.42 -3.61 0.82
C LEU A 41 -4.34 -4.45 0.12
N TRP A 42 -4.68 -5.11 -0.98
CA TRP A 42 -3.85 -6.15 -1.58
C TRP A 42 -3.37 -5.88 -3.01
N SER A 43 -3.89 -4.83 -3.67
CA SER A 43 -3.46 -4.52 -5.04
C SER A 43 -2.08 -3.89 -5.08
N ASP A 44 -1.37 -4.11 -6.19
CA ASP A 44 -0.01 -3.61 -6.42
C ASP A 44 0.13 -2.93 -7.79
N PRO A 45 0.94 -1.86 -7.90
CA PRO A 45 1.32 -1.32 -9.20
C PRO A 45 2.17 -2.33 -9.99
N ASP A 46 1.98 -2.36 -11.30
CA ASP A 46 2.74 -3.17 -12.26
C ASP A 46 3.16 -2.31 -13.46
N ASP A 47 4.27 -2.65 -14.10
CA ASP A 47 4.76 -1.94 -15.29
C ASP A 47 3.92 -2.26 -16.54
N ARG A 48 3.17 -3.37 -16.53
CA ARG A 48 2.22 -3.71 -17.59
C ARG A 48 0.97 -2.83 -17.49
N GLY A 49 0.50 -2.34 -18.63
CA GLY A 49 -0.77 -1.60 -18.72
C GLY A 49 -1.99 -2.46 -18.40
N GLY A 50 -3.05 -1.82 -17.91
CA GLY A 50 -4.33 -2.41 -17.56
C GLY A 50 -4.35 -3.09 -16.19
N TRP A 51 -5.33 -3.96 -15.98
CA TRP A 51 -5.45 -4.79 -14.78
C TRP A 51 -4.87 -6.18 -15.01
N GLY A 52 -4.25 -6.76 -13.99
CA GLY A 52 -3.75 -8.13 -14.01
C GLY A 52 -4.11 -8.91 -12.74
N ILE A 53 -4.08 -10.24 -12.82
CA ILE A 53 -4.28 -11.10 -11.65
C ILE A 53 -3.10 -10.91 -10.69
N SER A 54 -3.39 -10.66 -9.42
CA SER A 54 -2.34 -10.51 -8.40
C SER A 54 -1.66 -11.85 -8.12
N PRO A 55 -0.31 -11.91 -8.11
CA PRO A 55 0.42 -13.11 -7.71
C PRO A 55 0.28 -13.39 -6.20
N ARG A 56 -0.27 -12.44 -5.41
CA ARG A 56 -0.53 -12.63 -3.97
C ARG A 56 -1.72 -13.53 -3.68
N GLY A 57 -2.55 -13.83 -4.68
CA GLY A 57 -3.82 -14.53 -4.50
C GLY A 57 -4.96 -13.67 -3.93
N ALA A 58 -4.74 -12.35 -3.79
CA ALA A 58 -5.73 -11.36 -3.38
C ALA A 58 -5.43 -10.01 -4.05
N GLY A 59 -6.47 -9.23 -4.35
CA GLY A 59 -6.37 -7.98 -5.11
C GLY A 59 -5.99 -8.16 -6.58
N TYR A 60 -5.58 -7.07 -7.23
CA TYR A 60 -5.15 -7.04 -8.63
C TYR A 60 -3.80 -6.33 -8.79
N THR A 61 -3.12 -6.58 -9.89
CA THR A 61 -2.07 -5.67 -10.37
C THR A 61 -2.70 -4.58 -11.23
N PHE A 62 -2.17 -3.37 -11.18
CA PHE A 62 -2.67 -2.25 -11.99
C PHE A 62 -1.53 -1.49 -12.67
N GLY A 63 -1.74 -1.15 -13.94
CA GLY A 63 -0.81 -0.41 -14.78
C GLY A 63 -0.90 1.11 -14.61
N GLN A 64 0.02 1.80 -15.29
CA GLN A 64 0.09 3.27 -15.31
C GLN A 64 -1.19 3.92 -15.82
N ASP A 65 -1.82 3.36 -16.86
CA ASP A 65 -3.08 3.85 -17.41
C ASP A 65 -4.21 3.86 -16.37
N ILE A 66 -4.21 2.87 -15.47
CA ILE A 66 -5.19 2.76 -14.39
C ILE A 66 -4.94 3.82 -13.32
N SER A 67 -3.70 4.00 -12.88
CA SER A 67 -3.37 4.99 -11.85
C SER A 67 -3.56 6.43 -12.35
N GLU A 68 -3.20 6.72 -13.60
CA GLU A 68 -3.48 8.00 -14.26
C GLU A 68 -4.97 8.28 -14.36
N THR A 69 -5.77 7.30 -14.83
CA THR A 69 -7.22 7.45 -14.94
C THR A 69 -7.86 7.68 -13.58
N PHE A 70 -7.42 6.95 -12.55
CA PHE A 70 -7.90 7.11 -11.18
C PHE A 70 -7.56 8.50 -10.63
N ASN A 71 -6.32 8.94 -10.77
CA ASN A 71 -5.89 10.26 -10.32
C ASN A 71 -6.67 11.37 -11.02
N HIS A 72 -6.76 11.32 -12.35
CA HIS A 72 -7.49 12.30 -13.15
C HIS A 72 -8.98 12.38 -12.76
N SER A 73 -9.66 11.23 -12.67
CA SER A 73 -11.09 11.18 -12.37
C SER A 73 -11.45 11.70 -10.98
N ASN A 74 -10.51 11.63 -10.03
CA ASN A 74 -10.72 12.04 -8.64
C ASN A 74 -10.04 13.38 -8.30
N GLY A 75 -9.44 14.06 -9.27
CA GLY A 75 -8.70 15.31 -9.02
C GLY A 75 -7.48 15.14 -8.11
N LEU A 76 -6.89 13.94 -8.08
CA LEU A 76 -5.69 13.63 -7.32
C LEU A 76 -4.45 13.80 -8.19
N THR A 77 -3.32 14.09 -7.55
CA THR A 77 -2.01 14.19 -8.23
C THR A 77 -1.12 12.98 -7.96
N LEU A 78 -1.49 12.14 -6.97
CA LEU A 78 -0.62 11.11 -6.43
C LEU A 78 -1.43 10.05 -5.65
N VAL A 79 -1.10 8.79 -5.86
CA VAL A 79 -1.38 7.70 -4.93
C VAL A 79 -0.14 7.41 -4.09
N SER A 80 -0.23 7.65 -2.78
CA SER A 80 0.80 7.25 -1.82
C SER A 80 0.37 5.97 -1.12
N ARG A 81 1.20 4.93 -1.19
CA ARG A 81 0.85 3.58 -0.71
C ARG A 81 2.04 2.83 -0.10
N ALA A 82 1.81 1.68 0.52
CA ALA A 82 2.84 0.87 1.17
C ALA A 82 2.88 -0.57 0.63
N HIS A 83 2.76 -1.59 1.50
CA HIS A 83 2.57 -3.02 1.19
C HIS A 83 3.75 -3.75 0.53
N GLN A 84 4.40 -3.18 -0.48
CA GLN A 84 5.58 -3.76 -1.13
C GLN A 84 6.87 -3.32 -0.45
N LEU A 85 7.77 -4.28 -0.21
CA LEU A 85 9.14 -4.00 0.23
C LEU A 85 9.89 -3.26 -0.88
N VAL A 86 10.52 -2.14 -0.53
CA VAL A 86 11.38 -1.36 -1.43
C VAL A 86 12.72 -1.07 -0.75
N MET A 87 13.81 -1.24 -1.49
CA MET A 87 15.16 -1.28 -0.89
C MET A 87 15.62 0.04 -0.29
N GLU A 88 15.24 1.16 -0.90
CA GLU A 88 15.60 2.50 -0.43
C GLU A 88 14.54 3.08 0.51
N GLY A 89 13.53 2.30 0.91
CA GLY A 89 12.43 2.75 1.75
C GLY A 89 11.32 3.49 1.00
N TYR A 90 11.55 3.96 -0.23
CA TYR A 90 10.49 4.39 -1.13
C TYR A 90 10.83 4.04 -2.60
N ASN A 91 9.81 3.97 -3.46
CA ASN A 91 9.98 3.81 -4.90
C ASN A 91 8.87 4.53 -5.67
N TRP A 92 9.22 5.18 -6.77
CA TRP A 92 8.27 5.83 -7.67
C TRP A 92 7.99 4.92 -8.87
N CYS A 93 6.73 4.85 -9.29
CA CYS A 93 6.32 4.22 -10.54
C CYS A 93 5.23 5.02 -11.24
N HIS A 94 4.82 4.57 -12.43
CA HIS A 94 3.75 5.17 -13.24
C HIS A 94 3.96 6.66 -13.47
N ASP A 95 5.16 7.05 -13.94
CA ASP A 95 5.56 8.45 -14.15
C ASP A 95 5.29 9.39 -12.97
N ARG A 96 5.57 8.88 -11.76
CA ARG A 96 5.35 9.54 -10.46
C ARG A 96 3.88 9.73 -10.06
N ASN A 97 2.94 9.02 -10.69
CA ASN A 97 1.56 8.98 -10.22
C ASN A 97 1.37 8.11 -8.98
N VAL A 98 2.32 7.20 -8.71
CA VAL A 98 2.27 6.27 -7.57
C VAL A 98 3.62 6.26 -6.86
N VAL A 99 3.60 6.39 -5.53
CA VAL A 99 4.75 6.17 -4.66
C VAL A 99 4.47 5.05 -3.67
N THR A 100 5.39 4.09 -3.62
CA THR A 100 5.43 3.07 -2.56
C THR A 100 6.38 3.55 -1.47
N ILE A 101 5.95 3.54 -0.21
CA ILE A 101 6.73 3.90 0.97
C ILE A 101 6.74 2.71 1.92
N PHE A 102 7.91 2.37 2.43
CA PHE A 102 8.14 1.27 3.35
C PHE A 102 8.95 1.73 4.56
N SER A 103 8.34 1.70 5.74
CA SER A 103 8.91 2.31 6.96
C SER A 103 9.53 1.30 7.94
N ALA A 104 9.72 0.04 7.53
CA ALA A 104 10.37 -0.99 8.34
C ALA A 104 11.78 -1.31 7.82
N PRO A 105 12.85 -0.75 8.41
CA PRO A 105 14.21 -0.96 7.91
C PRO A 105 14.71 -2.36 8.27
N ASN A 106 15.57 -2.92 7.41
CA ASN A 106 16.04 -4.30 7.48
C ASN A 106 14.89 -5.29 7.76
N TYR A 107 13.91 -5.30 6.85
CA TYR A 107 12.69 -6.07 7.01
C TYR A 107 12.98 -7.54 7.25
N CYS A 108 12.25 -8.12 8.21
CA CYS A 108 12.46 -9.46 8.76
C CYS A 108 13.92 -9.76 9.17
N TYR A 109 14.70 -8.72 9.46
CA TYR A 109 16.13 -8.75 9.81
C TYR A 109 17.05 -9.38 8.76
N ARG A 110 16.59 -9.45 7.51
CA ARG A 110 17.28 -10.17 6.43
C ARG A 110 17.33 -9.40 5.12
N CYS A 111 16.47 -8.41 4.92
CA CYS A 111 16.38 -7.72 3.65
C CYS A 111 17.46 -6.64 3.47
N GLY A 112 17.88 -6.01 4.57
CA GLY A 112 18.84 -4.92 4.55
C GLY A 112 18.35 -3.66 3.82
N ASN A 113 17.05 -3.52 3.58
CA ASN A 113 16.46 -2.29 3.05
C ASN A 113 16.57 -1.13 4.05
N GLN A 114 16.64 0.09 3.53
CA GLN A 114 16.33 1.29 4.30
C GLN A 114 14.81 1.42 4.48
N ALA A 115 14.42 2.26 5.41
CA ALA A 115 13.04 2.69 5.56
C ALA A 115 12.92 4.16 5.15
N ALA A 116 11.70 4.57 4.79
CA ALA A 116 11.41 5.98 4.56
C ALA A 116 10.10 6.42 5.22
N ILE A 117 10.01 7.73 5.45
CA ILE A 117 8.79 8.47 5.77
C ILE A 117 8.62 9.54 4.69
N MET A 118 7.40 9.73 4.19
CA MET A 118 7.04 10.85 3.33
C MET A 118 6.37 11.91 4.20
N GLU A 119 6.99 13.09 4.29
CA GLU A 119 6.41 14.26 4.95
C GLU A 119 5.67 15.09 3.90
N LEU A 120 4.48 15.57 4.25
CA LEU A 120 3.65 16.44 3.43
C LEU A 120 3.39 17.73 4.21
N ASP A 121 3.60 18.88 3.57
CA ASP A 121 3.26 20.19 4.14
C ASP A 121 1.83 20.62 3.77
N ASP A 122 1.39 21.75 4.33
CA ASP A 122 0.05 22.32 4.08
C ASP A 122 -0.18 22.73 2.60
N ALA A 123 0.89 22.83 1.80
CA ALA A 123 0.84 23.11 0.37
C ALA A 123 0.99 21.84 -0.48
N LEU A 124 0.88 20.65 0.14
CA LEU A 124 1.05 19.33 -0.48
C LEU A 124 2.44 19.13 -1.11
N LYS A 125 3.43 19.92 -0.73
CA LYS A 125 4.83 19.62 -1.08
C LYS A 125 5.30 18.49 -0.20
N TYR A 126 6.15 17.64 -0.76
CA TYR A 126 6.64 16.46 -0.08
C TYR A 126 8.17 16.38 -0.02
N SER A 127 8.65 15.76 1.05
CA SER A 127 10.04 15.33 1.23
C SER A 127 10.09 13.90 1.76
N PHE A 128 11.20 13.21 1.51
CA PHE A 128 11.43 11.88 2.04
C PHE A 128 12.54 11.92 3.09
N LEU A 129 12.26 11.32 4.24
CA LEU A 129 13.25 11.03 5.28
C LEU A 129 13.58 9.54 5.22
N GLN A 130 14.79 9.20 4.76
CA GLN A 130 15.29 7.83 4.76
C GLN A 130 16.08 7.54 6.04
N PHE A 131 15.94 6.33 6.58
CA PHE A 131 16.66 5.91 7.77
C PHE A 131 17.04 4.43 7.73
N ASP A 132 18.19 4.14 8.32
CA ASP A 132 18.73 2.81 8.50
C ASP A 132 18.13 2.12 9.74
N PRO A 133 18.24 0.79 9.84
CA PRO A 133 17.80 0.07 11.04
C PRO A 133 18.55 0.56 12.28
N ALA A 134 17.85 0.63 13.41
CA ALA A 134 18.46 1.01 14.68
C ALA A 134 19.62 0.07 15.05
N PRO A 135 20.75 0.58 15.59
CA PRO A 135 21.88 -0.25 15.97
C PRO A 135 21.48 -1.35 16.96
N ARG A 136 21.85 -2.59 16.67
CA ARG A 136 21.67 -3.72 17.59
C ARG A 136 22.97 -4.02 18.31
N ARG A 137 22.90 -4.17 19.64
CA ARG A 137 24.07 -4.58 20.42
C ARG A 137 24.42 -6.03 20.09
N GLY A 138 25.60 -6.25 19.52
CA GLY A 138 26.22 -7.57 19.38
C GLY A 138 25.88 -8.36 18.10
N GLU A 139 25.20 -7.78 17.11
CA GLU A 139 24.92 -8.46 15.84
C GLU A 139 25.91 -8.07 14.71
N PRO A 140 26.27 -9.02 13.82
CA PRO A 140 27.13 -8.76 12.66
C PRO A 140 26.47 -7.85 11.61
N HIS A 141 27.28 -7.30 10.70
CA HIS A 141 26.86 -6.37 9.64
C HIS A 141 25.65 -6.89 8.83
N VAL A 142 24.67 -6.02 8.62
CA VAL A 142 23.47 -6.30 7.81
C VAL A 142 23.87 -6.44 6.34
N THR A 143 23.60 -7.59 5.73
CA THR A 143 23.77 -7.81 4.29
C THR A 143 22.52 -7.38 3.53
N ARG A 144 22.68 -6.52 2.51
CA ARG A 144 21.58 -6.08 1.63
C ARG A 144 21.21 -7.19 0.65
N ARG A 145 20.02 -7.77 0.77
CA ARG A 145 19.48 -8.74 -0.21
C ARG A 145 17.97 -8.85 -0.07
N THR A 146 17.22 -8.63 -1.15
CA THR A 146 15.78 -8.95 -1.19
C THR A 146 15.58 -10.44 -1.44
N PRO A 147 14.89 -11.19 -0.56
CA PRO A 147 14.42 -12.54 -0.87
C PRO A 147 13.43 -12.57 -2.05
N ASP A 148 13.50 -13.61 -2.88
CA ASP A 148 12.65 -13.74 -4.08
C ASP A 148 11.15 -13.77 -3.78
N TYR A 149 10.73 -14.20 -2.57
CA TYR A 149 9.31 -14.23 -2.18
C TYR A 149 8.71 -12.85 -1.91
N PHE A 150 9.54 -11.81 -1.83
CA PHE A 150 9.09 -10.42 -1.67
C PHE A 150 9.02 -9.64 -2.99
N LEU A 151 9.48 -10.24 -4.09
CA LEU A 151 9.32 -9.75 -5.46
C LEU A 151 8.00 -10.28 -6.04
#